data_AF-A0A2G6ESL6-F1
#
_entry.id   AF-A0A2G6ESL6-F1
#
_cell.length_a   1.000
_cell.length_b   1.000
_cell.length_c   1.000
_cell.angle_alpha   90.00
_cell.angle_beta   90.00
_cell.angle_gamma   90.00
#
_symmetry.space_group_name_H-M   'P 1'
#
loop_
_entity.id
_entity.type
_entity.pdbx_description
1 polymer ?
#
loop_
_entity_poly.entity_id
_entity_poly.type
_entity_poly.pdbx_seq_one_letter_code
_entity_poly.pdbx_strand_id
1 'polypeptide(L)'
;MNKQHIDEVLACLENERRVVAYFKDRYAVDMLKRFVGAGKTVSAVKQSRFAGLLNKPWIKAQLATLGNPVLSAELLNYWWRDEVFYFDLTLDKWGGQCRSWQQTTRSGYNLVLQLNFTQSHNRDYKRLPDNYGLSCWPGHPTYTGNKRYTMAWARIDLSEDLSDALIEEIQTDWLRDAKYSLRRAKRPLLQGKVLSAQTKQKNHHFECYFTRHIKPVMAIWDEAVLNTALNFLFDSVGVKNV
;
A
#
# COMPACT_ATOMS: atom_id res chain seq x y z
N MET A 1 17.97 -11.67 -5.82
CA MET A 1 18.41 -12.72 -4.85
C MET A 1 18.19 -14.14 -5.38
N ASN A 2 18.86 -15.18 -4.84
CA ASN A 2 18.57 -16.59 -5.19
C ASN A 2 17.30 -17.11 -4.47
N LYS A 3 16.78 -18.28 -4.89
CA LYS A 3 15.53 -18.84 -4.34
C LYS A 3 15.63 -19.21 -2.86
N GLN A 4 16.75 -19.80 -2.45
CA GLN A 4 16.93 -20.28 -1.10
C GLN A 4 16.91 -19.11 -0.10
N HIS A 5 17.67 -18.04 -0.39
CA HIS A 5 17.73 -16.88 0.48
C HIS A 5 16.37 -16.18 0.62
N ILE A 6 15.59 -16.04 -0.47
CA ILE A 6 14.25 -15.41 -0.34
C ILE A 6 13.30 -16.29 0.47
N ASP A 7 13.42 -17.61 0.36
CA ASP A 7 12.60 -18.56 1.12
C ASP A 7 12.94 -18.51 2.62
N GLU A 8 14.22 -18.34 2.96
CA GLU A 8 14.67 -18.11 4.34
C GLU A 8 14.15 -16.78 4.90
N VAL A 9 14.23 -15.69 4.12
CA VAL A 9 13.67 -14.39 4.51
C VAL A 9 12.17 -14.49 4.77
N LEU A 10 11.42 -15.15 3.89
CA LEU A 10 9.99 -15.35 4.07
C LEU A 10 9.70 -16.18 5.33
N ALA A 11 10.37 -17.31 5.52
CA ALA A 11 10.17 -18.17 6.69
C ALA A 11 10.42 -17.43 8.03
N CYS A 12 11.40 -16.54 8.08
CA CYS A 12 11.68 -15.70 9.24
C CYS A 12 10.59 -14.64 9.51
N LEU A 13 9.86 -14.21 8.49
CA LEU A 13 8.95 -13.05 8.56
C LEU A 13 7.45 -13.43 8.47
N GLU A 14 7.10 -14.63 8.01
CA GLU A 14 5.73 -15.05 7.69
C GLU A 14 4.86 -15.38 8.92
N ASN A 15 5.44 -15.55 10.11
CA ASN A 15 4.75 -16.12 11.28
C ASN A 15 3.77 -15.19 12.02
N GLU A 16 3.60 -13.92 11.62
CA GLU A 16 2.74 -12.99 12.32
C GLU A 16 1.71 -12.32 11.41
N ARG A 17 0.45 -12.29 11.88
CA ARG A 17 -0.57 -11.43 11.28
C ARG A 17 -0.18 -9.98 11.52
N ARG A 18 0.19 -9.27 10.45
CA ARG A 18 0.55 -7.86 10.49
C ARG A 18 -0.61 -7.00 10.00
N VAL A 19 -1.15 -6.16 10.88
CA VAL A 19 -2.16 -5.16 10.53
C VAL A 19 -1.45 -3.81 10.35
N VAL A 20 -1.68 -3.18 9.22
CA VAL A 20 -1.15 -1.86 8.88
C VAL A 20 -2.28 -0.85 9.04
N ALA A 21 -2.07 0.15 9.88
CA ALA A 21 -2.94 1.30 10.02
C ALA A 21 -2.33 2.50 9.29
N TYR A 22 -3.11 3.15 8.43
CA TYR A 22 -2.63 4.25 7.60
C TYR A 22 -3.66 5.36 7.46
N PHE A 23 -3.20 6.61 7.44
CA PHE A 23 -4.02 7.79 7.16
C PHE A 23 -3.30 8.72 6.19
N LYS A 24 -4.05 9.61 5.53
CA LYS A 24 -3.49 10.51 4.51
C LYS A 24 -2.28 11.31 5.05
N ASP A 25 -1.17 11.28 4.32
CA ASP A 25 0.12 11.89 4.68
C ASP A 25 0.85 11.23 5.87
N ARG A 26 0.46 10.04 6.34
CA ARG A 26 1.19 9.32 7.41
C ARG A 26 2.67 9.12 7.07
N TYR A 27 2.99 8.92 5.79
CA TYR A 27 4.37 8.78 5.33
C TYR A 27 5.26 9.95 5.76
N ALA A 28 4.73 11.16 5.78
CA ALA A 28 5.48 12.34 6.15
C ALA A 28 5.84 12.33 7.64
N VAL A 29 4.95 11.80 8.50
CA VAL A 29 5.23 11.58 9.93
C VAL A 29 6.32 10.53 10.11
N ASP A 30 6.19 9.38 9.45
CA ASP A 30 7.14 8.27 9.62
C ASP A 30 8.54 8.63 9.09
N MET A 31 8.62 9.34 7.96
CA MET A 31 9.91 9.86 7.45
C MET A 31 10.53 10.89 8.39
N LEU A 32 9.73 11.83 8.93
CA LEU A 32 10.21 12.79 9.91
C LEU A 32 10.71 12.07 11.17
N LYS A 33 9.95 11.08 11.66
CA LYS A 33 10.32 10.28 12.84
C LYS A 33 11.70 9.66 12.69
N ARG A 34 11.99 9.03 11.55
CA ARG A 34 13.31 8.46 11.24
C ARG A 34 14.39 9.53 11.19
N PHE A 35 14.11 10.67 10.55
CA PHE A 35 15.09 11.74 10.40
C PHE A 35 15.43 12.44 11.71
N VAL A 36 14.44 12.74 12.56
CA VAL A 36 14.64 13.50 13.80
C VAL A 36 15.25 12.65 14.91
N GLY A 37 14.96 11.35 14.95
CA GLY A 37 15.47 10.44 15.98
C GLY A 37 15.15 10.95 17.39
N ALA A 38 16.17 11.10 18.22
CA ALA A 38 16.03 11.59 19.60
C ALA A 38 15.61 13.07 19.70
N GLY A 39 15.84 13.89 18.66
CA GLY A 39 15.49 15.30 18.71
C GLY A 39 16.14 16.15 17.63
N LYS A 40 15.35 16.96 16.93
CA LYS A 40 15.81 18.04 16.06
C LYS A 40 14.89 19.26 16.18
N THR A 41 15.46 20.46 16.09
CA THR A 41 14.63 21.67 16.04
C THR A 41 13.89 21.76 14.72
N VAL A 42 12.71 22.39 14.71
CA VAL A 42 11.95 22.69 13.49
C VAL A 42 12.82 23.45 12.48
N SER A 43 13.67 24.37 12.95
CA SER A 43 14.62 25.09 12.10
C SER A 43 15.61 24.15 11.41
N ALA A 44 16.21 23.21 12.14
CA ALA A 44 17.11 22.22 11.57
C ALA A 44 16.40 21.33 10.53
N VAL A 45 15.13 20.97 10.75
CA VAL A 45 14.36 20.20 9.76
C VAL A 45 14.07 21.04 8.51
N LYS A 46 13.76 22.34 8.65
CA LYS A 46 13.58 23.27 7.51
C LYS A 46 14.83 23.43 6.65
N GLN A 47 16.01 23.23 7.20
CA GLN A 47 17.29 23.29 6.47
C GLN A 47 17.68 21.94 5.83
N SER A 48 16.88 20.89 6.02
CA SER A 48 17.15 19.55 5.50
C SER A 48 16.36 19.23 4.23
N ARG A 49 16.68 18.10 3.59
CA ARG A 49 15.87 17.54 2.49
C ARG A 49 14.40 17.25 2.86
N PHE A 50 14.07 17.22 4.15
CA PHE A 50 12.72 16.94 4.66
C PHE A 50 11.88 18.20 4.93
N ALA A 51 12.38 19.39 4.59
CA ALA A 51 11.66 20.65 4.79
C ALA A 51 10.27 20.64 4.15
N GLY A 52 10.12 20.02 2.98
CA GLY A 52 8.84 19.90 2.27
C GLY A 52 7.77 19.14 3.06
N LEU A 53 8.16 18.22 3.94
CA LEU A 53 7.21 17.47 4.79
C LEU A 53 6.53 18.39 5.81
N LEU A 54 7.23 19.41 6.30
CA LEU A 54 6.67 20.40 7.24
C LEU A 54 5.58 21.27 6.62
N ASN A 55 5.55 21.37 5.29
CA ASN A 55 4.58 22.18 4.56
C ASN A 55 3.26 21.44 4.30
N LYS A 56 3.17 20.14 4.63
CA LYS A 56 1.92 19.39 4.52
C LYS A 56 0.87 20.03 5.44
N PRO A 57 -0.36 20.33 4.95
CA PRO A 57 -1.34 21.11 5.71
C PRO A 57 -1.59 20.57 7.12
N TRP A 58 -1.71 19.25 7.25
CA TRP A 58 -1.95 18.62 8.54
C TRP A 58 -0.73 18.66 9.46
N ILE A 59 0.50 18.44 8.94
CA ILE A 59 1.72 18.59 9.75
C ILE A 59 1.86 20.04 10.21
N LYS A 60 1.61 21.01 9.35
CA LYS A 60 1.64 22.44 9.70
C LYS A 60 0.64 22.75 10.82
N ALA A 61 -0.56 22.16 10.78
CA ALA A 61 -1.54 22.30 11.85
C ALA A 61 -1.05 21.69 13.17
N GLN A 62 -0.43 20.50 13.15
CA GLN A 62 0.16 19.90 14.35
C GLN A 62 1.33 20.71 14.90
N LEU A 63 2.18 21.29 14.04
CA LEU A 63 3.28 22.14 14.47
C LEU A 63 2.79 23.42 15.16
N ALA A 64 1.64 23.97 14.73
CA ALA A 64 1.08 25.19 15.31
C ALA A 64 0.56 25.01 16.74
N THR A 65 0.27 23.77 17.17
CA THR A 65 -0.14 23.46 18.55
C THR A 65 1.05 23.22 19.48
N LEU A 66 2.26 23.07 18.95
CA LEU A 66 3.45 22.86 19.75
C LEU A 66 3.97 24.18 20.31
N GLY A 67 4.15 24.23 21.64
CA GLY A 67 4.91 25.29 22.30
C GLY A 67 6.44 25.10 22.22
N ASN A 68 6.91 23.87 21.97
CA ASN A 68 8.33 23.53 21.93
C ASN A 68 8.82 23.40 20.48
N PRO A 69 9.93 24.07 20.09
CA PRO A 69 10.49 23.98 18.74
C PRO A 69 11.25 22.68 18.45
N VAL A 70 11.29 21.69 19.34
CA VAL A 70 12.00 20.41 19.15
C VAL A 70 11.02 19.28 18.79
N LEU A 71 11.28 18.63 17.65
CA LEU A 71 10.61 17.41 17.22
C LEU A 71 11.43 16.20 17.63
N SER A 72 10.80 15.21 18.25
CA SER A 72 11.38 13.90 18.55
C SER A 72 10.53 12.79 17.94
N ALA A 73 11.13 11.61 17.77
CA ALA A 73 10.41 10.43 17.31
C ALA A 73 9.25 10.05 18.25
N GLU A 74 9.42 10.29 19.55
CA GLU A 74 8.39 10.07 20.57
C GLU A 74 7.20 11.02 20.38
N LEU A 75 7.45 12.32 20.22
CA LEU A 75 6.39 13.31 19.96
C LEU A 75 5.59 12.95 18.70
N LEU A 76 6.30 12.56 17.63
CA LEU A 76 5.69 12.20 16.35
C LEU A 76 4.87 10.90 16.42
N ASN A 77 5.09 10.02 17.41
CA ASN A 77 4.24 8.84 17.61
C ASN A 77 2.80 9.24 18.03
N TYR A 78 2.64 10.36 18.73
CA TYR A 78 1.33 10.86 19.15
C TYR A 78 0.58 11.58 18.01
N TRP A 79 1.24 11.85 16.88
CA TRP A 79 0.60 12.46 15.72
C TRP A 79 -0.21 11.41 14.96
N TRP A 80 -1.48 11.33 15.31
CA TRP A 80 -2.44 10.38 14.76
C TRP A 80 -3.71 11.08 14.28
N ARG A 81 -4.43 10.46 13.34
CA ARG A 81 -5.74 10.94 12.86
C ARG A 81 -6.84 9.94 13.24
N ASP A 82 -8.06 10.43 13.38
CA ASP A 82 -9.22 9.57 13.59
C ASP A 82 -9.60 8.78 12.33
N GLU A 83 -9.45 9.40 11.15
CA GLU A 83 -9.70 8.73 9.88
C GLU A 83 -8.52 7.82 9.51
N VAL A 84 -8.68 6.52 9.76
CA VAL A 84 -7.66 5.49 9.56
C VAL A 84 -8.19 4.37 8.68
N PHE A 85 -7.34 3.95 7.75
CA PHE A 85 -7.52 2.77 6.92
C PHE A 85 -6.68 1.63 7.49
N TYR A 86 -7.27 0.44 7.51
CA TYR A 86 -6.62 -0.77 7.97
C TYR A 86 -6.39 -1.72 6.80
N PHE A 87 -5.23 -2.37 6.80
CA PHE A 87 -4.85 -3.35 5.80
C PHE A 87 -4.20 -4.56 6.47
N ASP A 88 -4.37 -5.74 5.88
CA ASP A 88 -3.60 -6.92 6.29
C ASP A 88 -2.35 -7.00 5.40
N LEU A 89 -1.16 -7.04 6.00
CA LEU A 89 0.10 -7.18 5.30
C LEU A 89 0.43 -8.67 5.10
N THR A 90 0.79 -9.06 3.88
CA THR A 90 1.37 -10.37 3.57
C THR A 90 2.64 -10.21 2.77
N LEU A 91 3.46 -11.26 2.79
CA LEU A 91 4.68 -11.35 2.01
C LEU A 91 4.54 -12.50 1.01
N ASP A 92 5.21 -12.34 -0.12
CA ASP A 92 5.34 -13.37 -1.14
C ASP A 92 6.68 -13.16 -1.88
N LYS A 93 6.95 -13.93 -2.92
CA LYS A 93 8.12 -13.76 -3.80
C LYS A 93 7.69 -13.70 -5.25
N TRP A 94 8.48 -12.97 -6.05
CA TRP A 94 8.30 -12.89 -7.49
C TRP A 94 9.61 -13.12 -8.21
N GLY A 95 9.57 -13.79 -9.36
CA GLY A 95 10.75 -14.01 -10.21
C GLY A 95 11.08 -15.48 -10.42
N GLY A 96 12.35 -15.76 -10.71
CA GLY A 96 12.82 -17.05 -11.19
C GLY A 96 14.19 -16.97 -11.87
N GLN A 97 14.50 -17.92 -12.74
CA GLN A 97 15.73 -17.89 -13.56
C GLN A 97 15.45 -17.55 -15.04
N CYS A 98 14.18 -17.53 -15.45
CA CYS A 98 13.80 -17.30 -16.85
C CYS A 98 13.58 -15.80 -17.12
N ARG A 99 14.42 -15.21 -17.98
CA ARG A 99 14.40 -13.76 -18.25
C ARG A 99 13.21 -13.27 -19.08
N SER A 100 12.58 -14.12 -19.88
CA SER A 100 11.55 -13.71 -20.86
C SER A 100 10.30 -13.08 -20.21
N TRP A 101 10.08 -13.33 -18.92
CA TRP A 101 8.95 -12.79 -18.16
C TRP A 101 9.41 -11.95 -16.94
N GLN A 102 10.71 -11.68 -16.83
CA GLN A 102 11.28 -10.93 -15.72
C GLN A 102 11.44 -9.47 -16.10
N GLN A 103 10.48 -8.65 -15.67
CA GLN A 103 10.59 -7.20 -15.66
C GLN A 103 11.38 -6.74 -14.42
N THR A 104 12.55 -7.34 -14.14
CA THR A 104 13.40 -7.00 -13.00
C THR A 104 14.74 -6.46 -13.48
N THR A 105 15.36 -5.60 -12.66
CA THR A 105 16.70 -5.09 -12.94
C THR A 105 17.76 -6.20 -12.85
N ARG A 106 17.54 -7.19 -11.97
CA ARG A 106 18.42 -8.36 -11.81
C ARG A 106 17.64 -9.67 -12.00
N SER A 107 18.30 -10.69 -12.55
CA SER A 107 17.74 -12.04 -12.60
C SER A 107 17.69 -12.64 -11.19
N GLY A 108 16.63 -13.39 -10.90
CA GLY A 108 16.44 -14.05 -9.61
C GLY A 108 15.06 -13.80 -9.04
N TYR A 109 14.99 -13.74 -7.71
CA TYR A 109 13.78 -13.51 -6.94
C TYR A 109 13.84 -12.18 -6.20
N ASN A 110 12.67 -11.55 -6.14
CA ASN A 110 12.36 -10.33 -5.41
C ASN A 110 11.39 -10.66 -4.28
N LEU A 111 11.48 -9.92 -3.17
CA LEU A 111 10.45 -9.91 -2.15
C LEU A 111 9.23 -9.15 -2.67
N VAL A 112 8.04 -9.67 -2.39
CA VAL A 112 6.78 -8.99 -2.65
C VAL A 112 6.14 -8.67 -1.31
N LEU A 113 5.84 -7.39 -1.12
CA LEU A 113 4.99 -6.92 -0.04
C LEU A 113 3.59 -6.66 -0.57
N GLN A 114 2.58 -7.28 0.04
CA GLN A 114 1.18 -7.17 -0.37
C GLN A 114 0.37 -6.46 0.71
N LEU A 115 -0.24 -5.33 0.34
CA LEU A 115 -1.22 -4.64 1.16
C LEU A 115 -2.61 -5.17 0.79
N ASN A 116 -3.24 -5.91 1.69
CA ASN A 116 -4.53 -6.54 1.43
C ASN A 116 -5.69 -5.78 2.06
N PHE A 117 -6.85 -5.85 1.42
CA PHE A 117 -8.09 -5.37 1.98
C PHE A 117 -8.51 -6.14 3.24
N THR A 118 -9.31 -5.47 4.06
CA THR A 118 -9.93 -6.05 5.26
C THR A 118 -10.99 -7.10 4.93
N GLN A 119 -11.37 -7.89 5.94
CA GLN A 119 -12.46 -8.86 5.80
C GLN A 119 -13.82 -8.24 5.47
N SER A 120 -14.07 -6.98 5.86
CA SER A 120 -15.32 -6.29 5.48
C SER A 120 -15.42 -6.07 3.99
N HIS A 121 -14.31 -5.70 3.34
CA HIS A 121 -14.25 -5.62 1.88
C HIS A 121 -14.47 -7.00 1.26
N ASN A 122 -13.76 -8.03 1.75
CA ASN A 122 -13.81 -9.37 1.14
C ASN A 122 -15.23 -9.96 1.20
N ARG A 123 -15.95 -9.74 2.30
CA ARG A 123 -17.34 -10.15 2.45
C ARG A 123 -18.27 -9.41 1.50
N ASP A 124 -18.13 -8.08 1.38
CA ASP A 124 -19.00 -7.28 0.52
C ASP A 124 -18.73 -7.56 -0.97
N TYR A 125 -17.47 -7.79 -1.35
CA TYR A 125 -17.11 -8.24 -2.70
C TYR A 125 -17.73 -9.61 -3.02
N LYS A 126 -17.64 -10.58 -2.11
CA LYS A 126 -18.23 -11.93 -2.29
C LYS A 126 -19.76 -11.93 -2.40
N ARG A 127 -20.43 -10.84 -2.00
CA ARG A 127 -21.88 -10.66 -2.14
C ARG A 127 -22.29 -10.02 -3.47
N LEU A 128 -21.33 -9.59 -4.28
CA LEU A 128 -21.63 -9.08 -5.61
C LEU A 128 -22.16 -10.21 -6.49
N PRO A 129 -23.14 -9.93 -7.36
CA PRO A 129 -23.73 -10.94 -8.25
C PRO A 129 -22.76 -11.43 -9.34
N ASP A 130 -21.63 -10.75 -9.52
CA ASP A 130 -20.59 -11.07 -10.50
C ASP A 130 -19.22 -10.64 -9.95
N ASN A 131 -18.14 -11.17 -10.53
CA ASN A 131 -16.76 -10.82 -10.15
C ASN A 131 -16.28 -9.46 -10.71
N TYR A 132 -17.05 -8.85 -11.63
CA TYR A 132 -16.73 -7.62 -12.36
C TYR A 132 -15.35 -7.60 -13.04
N GLY A 133 -14.78 -8.78 -13.30
CA GLY A 133 -13.41 -8.91 -13.82
C GLY A 133 -12.36 -8.23 -12.94
N LEU A 134 -12.62 -8.06 -11.63
CA LEU A 134 -11.57 -7.62 -10.71
C LEU A 134 -10.57 -8.76 -10.61
N SER A 135 -9.41 -8.57 -11.21
CA SER A 135 -8.47 -9.65 -11.42
C SER A 135 -7.49 -9.79 -10.26
N CYS A 136 -7.26 -11.04 -9.87
CA CYS A 136 -6.02 -11.52 -9.27
C CYS A 136 -5.27 -12.26 -10.39
N TRP A 137 -4.81 -11.51 -11.42
CA TRP A 137 -4.20 -12.14 -12.59
C TRP A 137 -3.02 -13.02 -12.14
N PRO A 138 -2.93 -14.30 -12.54
CA PRO A 138 -1.96 -15.24 -11.97
C PRO A 138 -0.50 -14.85 -12.18
N GLY A 139 -0.23 -14.00 -13.16
CA GLY A 139 1.11 -13.48 -13.43
C GLY A 139 1.38 -12.12 -12.79
N HIS A 140 0.56 -11.66 -11.83
CA HIS A 140 0.89 -10.54 -10.95
C HIS A 140 1.01 -11.07 -9.51
N PRO A 141 1.82 -10.42 -8.66
CA PRO A 141 2.10 -10.90 -7.31
C PRO A 141 0.96 -10.52 -6.35
N THR A 142 -0.24 -11.02 -6.64
CA THR A 142 -1.43 -10.89 -5.80
C THR A 142 -1.58 -12.12 -4.91
N TYR A 143 -2.12 -11.93 -3.71
CA TYR A 143 -2.32 -13.02 -2.75
C TYR A 143 -3.24 -14.09 -3.35
N THR A 144 -2.75 -15.33 -3.42
CA THR A 144 -3.45 -16.46 -4.06
C THR A 144 -4.32 -17.27 -3.11
N GLY A 145 -4.29 -16.99 -1.80
CA GLY A 145 -5.09 -17.72 -0.82
C GLY A 145 -6.57 -17.29 -0.78
N ASN A 146 -7.45 -18.20 -0.38
CA ASN A 146 -8.93 -18.06 -0.45
C ASN A 146 -9.58 -16.97 0.43
N LYS A 147 -8.81 -16.10 1.10
CA LYS A 147 -9.31 -15.24 2.20
C LYS A 147 -8.94 -13.76 2.11
N ARG A 148 -8.07 -13.34 1.19
CA ARG A 148 -7.61 -11.95 1.12
C ARG A 148 -7.51 -11.49 -0.34
N TYR A 149 -7.84 -10.23 -0.56
CA TYR A 149 -7.70 -9.59 -1.86
C TYR A 149 -6.65 -8.49 -1.74
N THR A 150 -5.63 -8.52 -2.61
CA THR A 150 -4.55 -7.54 -2.60
C THR A 150 -5.05 -6.22 -3.18
N MET A 151 -4.92 -5.15 -2.40
CA MET A 151 -5.25 -3.79 -2.82
C MET A 151 -4.11 -3.21 -3.66
N ALA A 152 -2.88 -3.31 -3.15
CA ALA A 152 -1.66 -2.87 -3.81
C ALA A 152 -0.48 -3.72 -3.34
N TRP A 153 0.61 -3.69 -4.09
CA TRP A 153 1.83 -4.41 -3.75
C TRP A 153 3.07 -3.62 -4.11
N ALA A 154 4.17 -3.94 -3.44
CA ALA A 154 5.52 -3.45 -3.74
C ALA A 154 6.42 -4.64 -4.04
N ARG A 155 7.19 -4.55 -5.12
CA ARG A 155 8.20 -5.55 -5.50
C ARG A 155 9.58 -4.99 -5.20
N ILE A 156 10.36 -5.74 -4.43
CA ILE A 156 11.58 -5.28 -3.79
C ILE A 156 12.72 -6.23 -4.12
N ASP A 157 13.78 -5.72 -4.74
CA ASP A 157 15.04 -6.44 -4.85
C ASP A 157 15.87 -6.18 -3.59
N LEU A 158 16.30 -7.24 -2.92
CA LEU A 158 17.11 -7.17 -1.70
C LEU A 158 18.55 -7.55 -2.03
N SER A 159 19.52 -6.83 -1.47
CA SER A 159 20.92 -7.27 -1.47
C SER A 159 21.08 -8.58 -0.71
N GLU A 160 22.12 -9.35 -1.04
CA GLU A 160 22.37 -10.65 -0.40
C GLU A 160 22.65 -10.52 1.10
N ASP A 161 23.24 -9.40 1.52
CA ASP A 161 23.54 -9.07 2.92
C ASP A 161 22.42 -8.29 3.63
N LEU A 162 21.29 -8.06 2.96
CA LEU A 162 20.12 -7.31 3.45
C LEU A 162 20.41 -5.86 3.86
N SER A 163 21.55 -5.29 3.46
CA SER A 163 21.90 -3.90 3.78
C SER A 163 21.25 -2.88 2.86
N ASP A 164 20.91 -3.27 1.63
CA ASP A 164 20.30 -2.42 0.62
C ASP A 164 19.04 -3.07 0.05
N ALA A 165 18.07 -2.23 -0.31
CA ALA A 165 16.88 -2.64 -1.02
C ALA A 165 16.60 -1.69 -2.19
N LEU A 166 16.06 -2.21 -3.28
CA LEU A 166 15.48 -1.42 -4.37
C LEU A 166 14.01 -1.74 -4.48
N ILE A 167 13.15 -0.73 -4.26
CA ILE A 167 11.72 -0.84 -4.58
C ILE A 167 11.57 -0.66 -6.09
N GLU A 168 11.55 -1.78 -6.82
CA GLU A 168 11.49 -1.82 -8.28
C GLU A 168 10.14 -1.32 -8.81
N GLU A 169 9.06 -1.65 -8.10
CA GLU A 169 7.71 -1.38 -8.56
C GLU A 169 6.72 -1.28 -7.42
N ILE A 170 5.78 -0.34 -7.56
CA ILE A 170 4.58 -0.23 -6.75
C ILE A 170 3.38 -0.21 -7.69
N GLN A 171 2.42 -1.10 -7.45
CA GLN A 171 1.27 -1.24 -8.34
C GLN A 171 -0.02 -1.57 -7.59
N THR A 172 -1.13 -1.18 -8.20
CA THR A 172 -2.48 -1.67 -7.90
C THR A 172 -3.18 -2.13 -9.17
N ASP A 173 -3.62 -3.39 -9.16
CA ASP A 173 -4.48 -3.96 -10.20
C ASP A 173 -5.95 -3.78 -9.82
N TRP A 174 -6.27 -4.11 -8.57
CA TRP A 174 -7.64 -4.09 -8.06
C TRP A 174 -8.33 -2.73 -8.19
N LEU A 175 -7.65 -1.64 -7.80
CA LEU A 175 -8.23 -0.29 -7.88
C LEU A 175 -8.37 0.17 -9.33
N ARG A 176 -7.43 -0.23 -10.20
CA ARG A 176 -7.45 0.06 -11.64
C ARG A 176 -8.63 -0.63 -12.32
N ASP A 177 -8.78 -1.92 -12.07
CA ASP A 177 -9.87 -2.75 -12.59
C ASP A 177 -11.22 -2.28 -12.05
N ALA A 178 -11.32 -1.96 -10.76
CA ALA A 178 -12.55 -1.46 -10.17
C ALA A 178 -13.00 -0.14 -10.81
N LYS A 179 -12.06 0.77 -11.07
CA LYS A 179 -12.34 2.04 -11.77
C LYS A 179 -12.78 1.79 -13.20
N TYR A 180 -12.11 0.88 -13.92
CA TYR A 180 -12.50 0.49 -15.27
C TYR A 180 -13.92 -0.12 -15.30
N SER A 181 -14.21 -1.05 -14.40
CA SER A 181 -15.51 -1.71 -14.29
C SER A 181 -16.63 -0.74 -13.93
N LEU A 182 -16.39 0.26 -13.07
CA LEU A 182 -17.38 1.30 -12.76
C LEU A 182 -17.69 2.14 -14.01
N ARG A 183 -16.65 2.55 -14.76
CA ARG A 183 -16.84 3.28 -16.03
C ARG A 183 -17.63 2.46 -17.03
N ARG A 184 -17.34 1.16 -17.16
CA ARG A 184 -18.05 0.26 -18.06
C ARG A 184 -19.52 0.09 -17.65
N ALA A 185 -19.80 -0.03 -16.36
CA ALA A 185 -21.16 -0.12 -15.82
C ALA A 185 -22.00 1.14 -16.11
N LYS A 186 -21.37 2.32 -16.08
CA LYS A 186 -22.05 3.61 -16.36
C LYS A 186 -22.18 3.95 -17.85
N ARG A 187 -21.34 3.38 -18.72
CA ARG A 187 -21.29 3.71 -20.16
C ARG A 187 -22.63 3.58 -20.90
N PRO A 188 -23.45 2.53 -20.72
CA PRO A 188 -24.74 2.43 -21.40
C PRO A 188 -25.70 3.57 -21.04
N LEU A 189 -25.74 3.96 -19.76
CA LEU A 189 -26.59 5.05 -19.27
C LEU A 189 -26.17 6.39 -19.88
N LEU A 190 -24.85 6.64 -19.99
CA LEU A 190 -24.31 7.83 -20.66
C LEU A 190 -24.61 7.86 -22.17
N GLN A 191 -24.89 6.70 -22.77
CA GLN A 191 -25.28 6.57 -24.18
C GLN A 191 -26.81 6.56 -24.37
N GLY A 192 -27.59 6.87 -23.33
CA GLY A 192 -29.05 6.86 -23.39
C GLY A 192 -29.68 5.47 -23.51
N LYS A 193 -28.92 4.39 -23.26
CA LYS A 193 -29.44 3.03 -23.37
C LYS A 193 -30.31 2.67 -22.17
N VAL A 194 -31.46 2.05 -22.43
CA VAL A 194 -32.32 1.48 -21.40
C VAL A 194 -31.74 0.15 -20.94
N LEU A 195 -31.41 0.06 -19.65
CA LEU A 195 -30.91 -1.16 -19.01
C LEU A 195 -32.07 -1.98 -18.43
N SER A 196 -31.95 -3.31 -18.46
CA SER A 196 -32.87 -4.21 -17.74
C SER A 196 -32.81 -3.95 -16.23
N ALA A 197 -33.90 -4.26 -15.51
CA ALA A 197 -33.98 -4.11 -14.06
C ALA A 197 -32.84 -4.87 -13.34
N GLN A 198 -32.56 -6.11 -13.76
CA GLN A 198 -31.46 -6.92 -13.26
C GLN A 198 -30.10 -6.24 -13.46
N THR A 199 -29.86 -5.64 -14.64
CA THR A 199 -28.60 -4.94 -14.92
C THR A 199 -28.44 -3.68 -14.07
N LYS A 200 -29.54 -2.93 -13.87
CA LYS A 200 -29.55 -1.74 -12.98
C LYS A 200 -29.21 -2.12 -11.54
N GLN A 201 -29.86 -3.16 -11.01
CA GLN A 201 -29.62 -3.65 -9.65
C GLN A 201 -28.17 -4.12 -9.47
N LYS A 202 -27.67 -4.93 -10.42
CA LYS A 202 -26.26 -5.34 -10.47
C LYS A 202 -25.32 -4.14 -10.43
N ASN A 203 -25.50 -3.17 -11.33
CA ASN A 203 -24.65 -1.98 -11.37
C ASN A 203 -24.71 -1.16 -10.07
N HIS A 204 -25.90 -1.05 -9.46
CA HIS A 204 -26.08 -0.38 -8.18
C HIS A 204 -25.30 -1.07 -7.04
N HIS A 205 -25.38 -2.40 -6.92
CA HIS A 205 -24.61 -3.14 -5.92
C HIS A 205 -23.09 -2.89 -6.05
N PHE A 206 -22.58 -2.87 -7.29
CA PHE A 206 -21.17 -2.56 -7.53
C PHE A 206 -20.82 -1.12 -7.21
N GLU A 207 -21.69 -0.16 -7.52
CA GLU A 207 -21.47 1.25 -7.16
C GLU A 207 -21.45 1.46 -5.64
N CYS A 208 -22.32 0.78 -4.90
CA CYS A 208 -22.28 0.77 -3.44
C CYS A 208 -20.96 0.19 -2.90
N TYR A 209 -20.55 -0.98 -3.42
CA TYR A 209 -19.26 -1.59 -3.07
C TYR A 209 -18.08 -0.66 -3.40
N PHE A 210 -18.06 -0.07 -4.60
CA PHE A 210 -17.01 0.83 -5.05
C PHE A 210 -16.91 2.06 -4.15
N THR A 211 -18.05 2.68 -3.86
CA THR A 211 -18.13 3.89 -3.03
C THR A 211 -17.68 3.60 -1.60
N ARG A 212 -18.04 2.43 -1.07
CA ARG A 212 -17.72 2.02 0.30
C ARG A 212 -16.25 1.65 0.49
N HIS A 213 -15.67 0.86 -0.42
CA HIS A 213 -14.36 0.25 -0.18
C HIS A 213 -13.26 0.72 -1.11
N ILE A 214 -13.57 1.07 -2.36
CA ILE A 214 -12.58 1.39 -3.38
C ILE A 214 -12.27 2.90 -3.37
N LYS A 215 -13.31 3.72 -3.50
CA LYS A 215 -13.19 5.18 -3.56
C LYS A 215 -12.36 5.79 -2.41
N PRO A 216 -12.52 5.35 -1.14
CA PRO A 216 -11.76 5.93 -0.03
C PRO A 216 -10.25 5.70 -0.14
N VAL A 217 -9.83 4.52 -0.60
CA VAL A 217 -8.41 4.16 -0.67
C VAL A 217 -7.72 4.66 -1.95
N MET A 218 -8.48 5.06 -2.98
CA MET A 218 -7.92 5.56 -4.24
C MET A 218 -7.02 6.80 -4.08
N ALA A 219 -7.23 7.61 -3.05
CA ALA A 219 -6.45 8.82 -2.82
C ALA A 219 -5.17 8.57 -2.00
N ILE A 220 -4.99 7.36 -1.48
CA ILE A 220 -3.93 7.04 -0.51
C ILE A 220 -3.15 5.76 -0.82
N TRP A 221 -3.56 4.97 -1.82
CA TRP A 221 -3.03 3.61 -2.00
C TRP A 221 -1.52 3.59 -2.23
N ASP A 222 -1.02 4.57 -2.99
CA ASP A 222 0.37 4.73 -3.41
C ASP A 222 1.26 5.09 -2.22
N GLU A 223 0.85 6.10 -1.45
CA GLU A 223 1.55 6.49 -0.24
C GLU A 223 1.43 5.43 0.87
N ALA A 224 0.32 4.68 0.93
CA ALA A 224 0.11 3.63 1.91
C ALA A 224 1.06 2.45 1.66
N VAL A 225 1.13 1.95 0.42
CA VAL A 225 1.99 0.82 0.08
C VAL A 225 3.48 1.21 0.13
N LEU A 226 3.85 2.41 -0.36
CA LEU A 226 5.24 2.88 -0.27
C LEU A 226 5.68 3.04 1.18
N ASN A 227 4.88 3.71 2.02
CA ASN A 227 5.22 3.90 3.42
C ASN A 227 5.32 2.57 4.16
N THR A 228 4.41 1.64 3.86
CA THR A 228 4.45 0.29 4.44
C THR A 228 5.72 -0.45 4.03
N ALA A 229 6.10 -0.37 2.75
CA ALA A 229 7.33 -0.97 2.26
C ALA A 229 8.57 -0.38 2.95
N LEU A 230 8.66 0.95 3.05
CA LEU A 230 9.76 1.61 3.75
C LEU A 230 9.82 1.21 5.23
N ASN A 231 8.68 1.24 5.93
CA ASN A 231 8.64 0.86 7.34
C ASN A 231 9.01 -0.62 7.55
N PHE A 232 8.50 -1.50 6.70
CA PHE A 232 8.88 -2.90 6.73
C PHE A 232 10.38 -3.11 6.50
N LEU A 233 10.95 -2.45 5.49
CA LEU A 233 12.36 -2.58 5.16
C LEU A 233 13.27 -2.07 6.29
N PHE A 234 12.99 -0.89 6.83
CA PHE A 234 13.83 -0.35 7.89
C PHE A 234 13.59 -1.00 9.26
N ASP A 235 12.36 -1.33 9.62
CA ASP A 235 12.03 -1.77 10.99
C ASP A 235 11.97 -3.29 11.14
N SER A 236 11.58 -4.02 10.07
CA SER A 236 11.48 -5.48 10.12
C SER A 236 12.69 -6.18 9.50
N VAL A 237 13.22 -5.66 8.39
CA VAL A 237 14.40 -6.25 7.72
C VAL A 237 15.68 -5.63 8.27
N GLY A 238 15.69 -4.33 8.59
CA GLY A 238 16.86 -3.62 9.09
C GLY A 238 17.79 -3.12 7.97
N VAL A 239 17.24 -2.85 6.78
CA VAL A 239 18.05 -2.30 5.68
C VAL A 239 18.60 -0.93 6.05
N LYS A 240 19.73 -0.56 5.46
CA LYS A 240 20.39 0.73 5.66
C LYS A 240 20.01 1.72 4.57
N ASN A 241 19.89 1.26 3.33
CA ASN A 241 19.53 2.10 2.20
C ASN A 241 18.37 1.51 1.39
N VAL A 242 17.54 2.42 0.86
CA VAL A 242 16.45 2.16 -0.07
C VAL A 242 16.51 3.17 -1.21
#